data_AF-A0A534WV40-F1
#
_entry.id   AF-A0A534WV40-F1
#
_cell.length_a   1.000
_cell.length_b   1.000
_cell.length_c   1.000
_cell.angle_alpha   90.00
_cell.angle_beta   90.00
_cell.angle_gamma   90.00
#
_symmetry.space_group_name_H-M   'P 1'
#
loop_
_entity.id
_entity.type
_entity.pdbx_description
1 polymer ?
#
loop_
_entity_poly.entity_id
_entity_poly.type
_entity_poly.pdbx_seq_one_letter_code
_entity_poly.pdbx_strand_id
1 'polypeptide(L)'
;MAPGHGYGGGRRGDPRRNRAGGGDALARSSERFREGRFSAVPSRFWAPWDAVCPPVARRGRLPCPPDVSPAHSTPRPLPHRGSRVNRALKAWVDEVAAHTKPSHIHWVDGSDAEHAQLVAEMLGSKVLHRLNAERYPNCYLHRSDPSDVARTEHLTFICAKQKEDCGPTNNWMEPGEAKRKVGALFEGAMRGRTMYVIPYLMGPVGSPFSKVGIEITDSPYVVANMRMMTRMGVRALEHLGDSPDFVKGLHSLGDLSPERRYILHFPTE
;
A
#
# COMPACT_ATOMS: atom_id res chain seq x y z
N MET A 1 70.91 1.85 39.13
CA MET A 1 71.39 1.94 37.73
C MET A 1 70.34 2.70 36.93
N ALA A 2 70.61 3.97 36.62
CA ALA A 2 70.00 4.75 35.53
C ALA A 2 71.10 4.91 34.44
N PRO A 3 70.87 5.36 33.19
CA PRO A 3 69.97 6.44 32.71
C PRO A 3 69.08 5.99 31.51
N GLY A 4 68.04 6.70 31.02
CA GLY A 4 67.88 8.11 30.60
C GLY A 4 67.77 8.12 29.06
N HIS A 5 66.66 8.57 28.44
CA HIS A 5 66.34 9.94 27.97
C HIS A 5 64.83 9.96 27.61
N GLY A 6 63.97 10.94 27.97
CA GLY A 6 64.02 12.40 27.76
C GLY A 6 63.63 12.69 26.29
N TYR A 7 62.50 13.32 25.92
CA TYR A 7 61.98 14.66 26.24
C TYR A 7 60.49 14.73 25.83
N GLY A 8 59.58 15.27 26.64
CA GLY A 8 59.13 16.69 26.62
C GLY A 8 57.74 16.75 25.96
N GLY A 9 56.64 17.29 26.50
CA GLY A 9 56.42 18.37 27.46
C GLY A 9 55.35 19.28 26.83
N GLY A 10 54.24 19.58 27.52
CA GLY A 10 53.37 20.69 27.07
C GLY A 10 51.86 20.54 27.25
N ARG A 11 51.42 20.77 28.49
CA ARG A 11 50.30 21.63 28.94
C ARG A 11 48.93 21.60 28.21
N ARG A 12 47.92 21.34 29.04
CA ARG A 12 46.50 21.67 28.90
C ARG A 12 46.32 23.14 28.47
N GLY A 13 45.52 23.35 27.42
CA GLY A 13 45.11 24.66 26.92
C GLY A 13 43.69 25.03 27.37
N ASP A 14 43.59 26.26 27.87
CA ASP A 14 42.44 27.04 28.34
C ASP A 14 41.39 27.32 27.23
N PRO A 15 40.07 27.23 27.52
CA PRO A 15 39.00 27.46 26.55
C PRO A 15 38.67 28.95 26.35
N ARG A 16 39.58 29.77 25.78
CA ARG A 16 39.25 31.13 25.27
C ARG A 16 40.19 31.59 24.12
N ARG A 17 39.84 31.24 22.87
CA ARG A 17 40.20 31.91 21.58
C ARG A 17 39.73 30.94 20.46
N ASN A 18 38.68 31.20 19.69
CA ASN A 18 38.56 32.26 18.69
C ASN A 18 37.07 32.59 18.44
N ARG A 19 36.70 33.85 18.68
CA ARG A 19 35.62 34.53 17.97
C ARG A 19 36.17 35.02 16.63
N ALA A 20 35.57 34.62 15.51
CA ALA A 20 35.31 35.44 14.32
C ALA A 20 34.95 34.54 13.13
N GLY A 21 33.79 34.79 12.52
CA GLY A 21 33.43 34.29 11.18
C GLY A 21 32.24 33.33 11.18
N GLY A 22 31.08 33.81 10.74
CA GLY A 22 29.94 32.94 10.37
C GLY A 22 28.56 33.40 10.82
N GLY A 23 28.36 34.68 11.17
CA GLY A 23 27.03 35.24 11.43
C GLY A 23 26.66 36.24 10.35
N ASP A 24 26.24 35.78 9.16
CA ASP A 24 25.61 36.67 8.16
C ASP A 24 24.87 35.96 7.00
N ALA A 25 24.37 34.73 7.20
CA ALA A 25 23.64 33.98 6.15
C ALA A 25 22.16 33.67 6.47
N LEU A 26 21.67 34.05 7.65
CA LEU A 26 20.31 33.71 8.12
C LEU A 26 19.37 34.92 8.27
N ALA A 27 19.81 36.13 7.89
CA ALA A 27 19.02 37.35 7.99
C ALA A 27 18.59 37.95 6.63
N ARG A 28 18.70 37.20 5.52
CA ARG A 28 18.34 37.68 4.16
C ARG A 28 17.38 36.79 3.37
N SER A 29 16.66 35.88 4.02
CA SER A 29 15.63 35.05 3.36
C SER A 29 14.22 35.23 3.93
N SER A 30 14.03 36.06 4.96
CA SER A 30 12.72 36.28 5.62
C SER A 30 11.93 37.52 5.16
N GLU A 31 12.40 38.26 4.16
CA GLU A 31 11.74 39.50 3.68
C GLU A 31 11.18 39.42 2.24
N ARG A 32 10.90 38.22 1.73
CA ARG A 32 10.34 38.07 0.37
C ARG A 32 9.10 37.17 0.30
N PHE A 33 8.21 37.29 1.28
CA PHE A 33 6.87 36.67 1.27
C PHE A 33 5.81 37.61 1.87
N ARG A 34 5.84 38.89 1.48
CA ARG A 34 4.75 39.84 1.70
C ARG A 34 4.69 40.75 0.49
N GLU A 35 3.90 40.33 -0.51
CA GLU A 35 3.13 41.19 -1.41
C GLU A 35 2.55 40.31 -2.53
N GLY A 36 1.23 40.16 -2.51
CA GLY A 36 0.51 39.56 -3.63
C GLY A 36 0.61 40.46 -4.86
N ARG A 37 1.06 39.88 -5.97
CA ARG A 37 0.82 40.36 -7.33
C ARG A 37 0.86 39.13 -8.25
N PHE A 38 -0.33 38.64 -8.60
CA PHE A 38 -0.50 37.72 -9.72
C PHE A 38 -0.18 38.49 -11.00
N SER A 39 0.96 38.21 -11.62
CA SER A 39 1.24 38.56 -13.02
C SER A 39 1.03 37.32 -13.88
N ALA A 40 0.10 37.41 -14.82
CA ALA A 40 -0.17 36.39 -15.84
C ALA A 40 1.11 35.98 -16.58
N VAL A 41 1.37 34.68 -16.68
CA VAL A 41 2.47 34.12 -17.48
C VAL A 41 1.94 33.83 -18.90
N PRO A 42 2.66 34.20 -19.97
CA PRO A 42 2.17 34.04 -21.34
C PRO A 42 2.11 32.57 -21.78
N SER A 43 1.02 32.21 -22.43
CA SER A 43 0.77 30.93 -23.10
C SER A 43 1.67 30.72 -24.32
N ARG A 44 2.87 30.15 -24.15
CA ARG A 44 3.73 29.75 -25.30
C ARG A 44 4.58 28.48 -25.07
N PHE A 45 4.09 27.52 -24.31
CA PHE A 45 4.73 26.21 -24.16
C PHE A 45 3.73 25.05 -24.26
N TRP A 46 2.98 24.99 -25.36
CA TRP A 46 2.24 23.80 -25.79
C TRP A 46 2.55 23.57 -27.27
N ALA A 47 3.53 22.71 -27.54
CA ALA A 47 3.71 22.13 -28.87
C ALA A 47 2.87 20.84 -28.93
N PRO A 48 2.12 20.58 -30.00
CA PRO A 48 1.33 19.36 -30.16
C PRO A 48 2.24 18.13 -30.27
N TRP A 49 1.81 17.04 -29.64
CA TRP A 49 2.54 15.78 -29.48
C TRP A 49 2.54 14.90 -30.75
N ASP A 50 2.40 15.49 -31.94
CA ASP A 50 2.23 14.77 -33.21
C ASP A 50 3.52 14.63 -34.04
N ALA A 51 4.70 14.90 -33.47
CA ALA A 51 5.94 14.99 -34.24
C ALA A 51 7.07 14.06 -33.75
N VAL A 52 6.78 12.84 -33.28
CA VAL A 52 7.80 11.78 -33.12
C VAL A 52 7.20 10.39 -33.34
N CYS A 53 6.84 10.04 -34.58
CA CYS A 53 6.61 8.65 -34.99
C CYS A 53 7.08 8.46 -36.44
N PRO A 54 8.11 7.65 -36.72
CA PRO A 54 8.49 7.30 -38.08
C PRO A 54 7.45 6.34 -38.70
N PRO A 55 7.31 6.28 -40.04
CA PRO A 55 6.31 5.43 -40.69
C PRO A 55 6.69 3.95 -40.55
N VAL A 56 5.82 3.18 -39.90
CA VAL A 56 5.93 1.72 -39.83
C VAL A 56 5.51 1.12 -41.18
N ALA A 57 6.45 0.45 -41.83
CA ALA A 57 6.22 -0.33 -43.05
C ALA A 57 5.17 -1.43 -42.79
N ARG A 58 4.18 -1.52 -43.68
CA ARG A 58 3.15 -2.57 -43.68
C ARG A 58 3.83 -3.95 -43.85
N ARG A 59 3.97 -4.70 -42.76
CA ARG A 59 4.25 -6.14 -42.81
C ARG A 59 2.95 -6.93 -42.61
N GLY A 60 2.86 -8.02 -43.35
CA GLY A 60 1.66 -8.82 -43.59
C GLY A 60 0.93 -9.28 -42.33
N ARG A 61 -0.38 -9.40 -42.51
CA ARG A 61 -1.37 -9.89 -41.55
C ARG A 61 -1.04 -11.35 -41.19
N LEU A 62 -0.56 -11.60 -39.96
CA LEU A 62 -0.57 -12.94 -39.39
C LEU A 62 -2.02 -13.30 -39.03
N PRO A 63 -2.48 -14.55 -39.25
CA PRO A 63 -3.84 -14.94 -38.91
C PRO A 63 -4.05 -14.91 -37.39
N CYS A 64 -5.21 -14.38 -36.97
CA CYS A 64 -5.67 -14.47 -35.59
C CYS A 64 -5.82 -15.95 -35.18
N PRO A 65 -5.45 -16.32 -33.95
CA PRO A 65 -5.88 -17.59 -33.39
C PRO A 65 -7.42 -17.59 -33.24
N PRO A 66 -8.08 -18.76 -33.35
CA PRO A 66 -9.52 -18.84 -33.30
C PRO A 66 -10.07 -18.43 -31.92
N ASP A 67 -11.23 -17.81 -32.00
CA ASP A 67 -12.12 -17.37 -30.92
C ASP A 67 -12.33 -18.49 -29.88
N VAL A 68 -11.77 -18.31 -28.68
CA VAL A 68 -12.04 -19.19 -27.55
C VAL A 68 -13.24 -18.59 -26.82
N SER A 69 -14.42 -19.12 -27.13
CA SER A 69 -15.66 -18.79 -26.43
C SER A 69 -15.47 -18.89 -24.91
N PRO A 70 -15.97 -17.94 -24.10
CA PRO A 70 -15.87 -18.05 -22.66
C PRO A 70 -16.83 -19.15 -22.22
N ALA A 71 -16.31 -20.33 -21.92
CA ALA A 71 -17.03 -21.30 -21.12
C ALA A 71 -17.42 -20.58 -19.82
N HIS A 72 -18.73 -20.47 -19.56
CA HIS A 72 -19.26 -20.04 -18.28
C HIS A 72 -18.87 -21.06 -17.21
N SER A 73 -17.64 -20.96 -16.71
CA SER A 73 -17.28 -21.49 -15.41
C SER A 73 -17.81 -20.49 -14.39
N THR A 74 -18.96 -20.83 -13.81
CA THR A 74 -19.40 -20.25 -12.54
C THR A 74 -18.20 -20.20 -11.58
N PRO A 75 -18.00 -19.11 -10.82
CA PRO A 75 -16.98 -19.05 -9.78
C PRO A 75 -17.16 -20.29 -8.91
N ARG A 76 -16.15 -21.17 -8.91
CA ARG A 76 -16.21 -22.36 -8.09
C ARG A 76 -16.03 -21.85 -6.67
N PRO A 77 -17.02 -21.96 -5.77
CA PRO A 77 -16.76 -21.67 -4.37
C PRO A 77 -15.56 -22.50 -3.94
N LEU A 78 -14.64 -21.89 -3.19
CA LEU A 78 -13.49 -22.57 -2.60
C LEU A 78 -13.92 -23.99 -2.20
N PRO A 79 -13.18 -25.04 -2.60
CA PRO A 79 -13.62 -26.39 -2.30
C PRO A 79 -13.77 -26.53 -0.78
N HIS A 80 -15.02 -26.45 -0.30
CA HIS A 80 -15.42 -26.86 1.04
C HIS A 80 -15.30 -28.38 1.23
N ARG A 81 -14.67 -29.10 0.29
CA ARG A 81 -14.21 -30.48 0.47
C ARG A 81 -12.99 -30.48 1.39
N GLY A 82 -13.24 -30.43 2.70
CA GLY A 82 -12.30 -30.89 3.72
C GLY A 82 -11.15 -29.96 4.08
N SER A 83 -11.04 -28.76 3.51
CA SER A 83 -10.12 -27.74 4.01
C SER A 83 -10.64 -27.22 5.35
N ARG A 84 -10.03 -27.71 6.44
CA ARG A 84 -10.20 -27.14 7.77
C ARG A 84 -9.66 -25.71 7.69
N VAL A 85 -10.54 -24.73 7.56
CA VAL A 85 -10.12 -23.31 7.63
C VAL A 85 -9.35 -23.14 8.92
N ASN A 86 -8.13 -22.62 8.80
CA ASN A 86 -7.24 -22.38 9.92
C ASN A 86 -8.00 -21.69 11.06
N ARG A 87 -7.97 -22.28 12.26
CA ARG A 87 -8.81 -21.81 13.37
C ARG A 87 -8.45 -20.40 13.81
N ALA A 88 -7.16 -20.05 13.83
CA ALA A 88 -6.71 -18.72 14.21
C ALA A 88 -7.13 -17.68 13.17
N LEU A 89 -7.03 -18.02 11.88
CA LEU A 89 -7.52 -17.18 10.80
C LEU A 89 -9.03 -16.96 10.89
N LYS A 90 -9.81 -18.03 11.05
CA LYS A 90 -11.27 -17.93 11.17
C LYS A 90 -11.66 -17.05 12.36
N ALA A 91 -11.05 -17.27 13.53
CA ALA A 91 -11.34 -16.49 14.73
C ALA A 91 -11.07 -14.99 14.52
N TRP A 92 -9.94 -14.66 13.86
CA TRP A 92 -9.62 -13.26 13.56
C TRP A 92 -10.57 -12.64 12.53
N VAL A 93 -10.97 -13.39 11.49
CA VAL A 93 -11.97 -12.93 10.51
C VAL A 93 -13.33 -12.70 11.18
N ASP A 94 -13.75 -13.59 12.08
CA ASP A 94 -15.00 -13.45 12.83
C ASP A 94 -14.96 -12.21 13.76
N GLU A 95 -13.83 -11.97 14.45
CA GLU A 95 -13.59 -10.78 15.28
C GLU A 95 -13.70 -9.49 14.45
N VAL A 96 -13.02 -9.44 13.31
CA VAL A 96 -13.04 -8.27 12.42
C VAL A 96 -14.44 -8.06 11.85
N ALA A 97 -15.13 -9.12 11.43
CA ALA A 97 -16.49 -9.00 10.91
C ALA A 97 -17.48 -8.49 11.97
N ALA A 98 -17.36 -8.94 13.21
CA ALA A 98 -18.20 -8.45 14.31
C ALA A 98 -18.00 -6.95 14.55
N HIS A 99 -16.77 -6.47 14.41
CA HIS A 99 -16.39 -5.07 14.58
C HIS A 99 -16.81 -4.19 13.38
N THR A 100 -16.49 -4.61 12.16
CA THR A 100 -16.70 -3.80 10.94
C THR A 100 -18.10 -3.92 10.33
N LYS A 101 -18.86 -4.95 10.72
CA LYS A 101 -20.26 -5.21 10.34
C LYS A 101 -20.49 -5.23 8.82
N PRO A 102 -19.77 -6.08 8.07
CA PRO A 102 -19.98 -6.19 6.63
C PRO A 102 -21.29 -6.87 6.29
N SER A 103 -21.78 -6.64 5.07
CA SER A 103 -23.00 -7.30 4.56
C SER A 103 -22.73 -8.74 4.09
N HIS A 104 -21.52 -9.00 3.60
CA HIS A 104 -21.08 -10.29 3.11
C HIS A 104 -19.58 -10.47 3.36
N ILE A 105 -19.13 -11.71 3.56
CA ILE A 105 -17.72 -12.05 3.68
C ILE A 105 -17.34 -12.90 2.48
N HIS A 106 -16.41 -12.38 1.66
CA HIS A 106 -15.92 -13.06 0.46
C HIS A 106 -14.49 -13.54 0.67
N TRP A 107 -14.26 -14.84 0.56
CA TRP A 107 -12.93 -15.44 0.64
C TRP A 107 -12.29 -15.50 -0.74
N VAL A 108 -11.21 -14.75 -0.91
CA VAL A 108 -10.56 -14.58 -2.21
C VAL A 108 -9.73 -15.83 -2.55
N ASP A 109 -10.05 -16.47 -3.67
CA ASP A 109 -9.39 -17.70 -4.13
C ASP A 109 -8.20 -17.45 -5.07
N GLY A 110 -8.12 -16.26 -5.66
CA GLY A 110 -7.05 -15.84 -6.57
C GLY A 110 -7.18 -16.34 -8.01
N SER A 111 -8.29 -16.98 -8.36
CA SER A 111 -8.55 -17.54 -9.68
C SER A 111 -8.78 -16.46 -10.75
N ASP A 112 -8.58 -16.85 -12.01
CA ASP A 112 -8.85 -15.97 -13.15
C ASP A 112 -10.36 -15.68 -13.28
N ALA A 113 -11.22 -16.63 -12.90
CA ALA A 113 -12.67 -16.47 -12.93
C ALA A 113 -13.14 -15.45 -11.90
N GLU A 114 -12.64 -15.54 -10.66
CA GLU A 114 -12.91 -14.57 -9.60
C GLU A 114 -12.43 -13.16 -10.01
N HIS A 115 -11.21 -13.06 -10.57
CA HIS A 115 -10.70 -11.78 -11.04
C HIS A 115 -11.55 -11.18 -12.16
N ALA A 116 -11.97 -11.98 -13.14
CA ALA A 116 -12.83 -11.53 -14.23
C ALA A 116 -14.19 -11.03 -13.71
N GLN A 117 -14.75 -11.71 -12.70
CA GLN A 117 -15.98 -11.26 -12.05
C GLN A 117 -15.80 -9.91 -11.36
N LEU A 118 -14.77 -9.76 -10.51
CA LEU A 118 -14.49 -8.49 -9.82
C LEU A 118 -14.27 -7.33 -10.79
N VAL A 119 -13.57 -7.58 -11.90
CA VAL A 119 -13.38 -6.59 -12.96
C VAL A 119 -14.71 -6.22 -13.63
N ALA A 120 -15.56 -7.21 -13.94
CA ALA A 120 -16.88 -6.96 -14.52
C ALA A 120 -17.76 -6.11 -13.60
N GLU A 121 -17.77 -6.42 -12.29
CA GLU A 121 -18.48 -5.64 -11.27
C GLU A 121 -17.98 -4.19 -11.22
N MET A 122 -16.65 -3.99 -11.21
CA MET A 122 -16.06 -2.65 -11.19
C MET A 122 -16.26 -1.85 -12.49
N LEU A 123 -16.36 -2.52 -13.63
CA LEU A 123 -16.75 -1.88 -14.90
C LEU A 123 -18.22 -1.46 -14.89
N GLY A 124 -19.09 -2.28 -14.27
CA GLY A 124 -20.51 -1.98 -14.08
C GLY A 124 -20.72 -0.76 -13.18
N SER A 125 -19.98 -0.67 -12.08
CA SER A 125 -20.04 0.44 -11.11
C SER A 125 -19.23 1.68 -11.51
N LYS A 126 -18.53 1.66 -12.66
CA LYS A 126 -17.66 2.75 -13.15
C LYS A 126 -16.45 3.07 -12.28
N VAL A 127 -16.09 2.19 -11.35
CA VAL A 127 -14.80 2.23 -10.65
C VAL A 127 -13.66 2.01 -11.65
N LEU A 128 -13.86 1.12 -12.63
CA LEU A 128 -12.94 0.90 -13.72
C LEU A 128 -13.51 1.37 -15.07
N HIS A 129 -12.60 1.82 -15.93
CA HIS A 129 -12.88 2.09 -17.33
C HIS A 129 -11.99 1.21 -18.21
N ARG A 130 -12.59 0.48 -19.15
CA ARG A 130 -11.84 -0.34 -20.11
C ARG A 130 -11.04 0.57 -21.05
N LEU A 131 -9.75 0.28 -21.21
CA LEU A 131 -8.91 0.96 -22.19
C LEU A 131 -9.14 0.40 -23.60
N ASN A 132 -8.56 1.03 -24.62
CA ASN A 132 -8.62 0.52 -25.99
C ASN A 132 -7.97 -0.87 -26.06
N ALA A 133 -8.76 -1.90 -26.35
CA ALA A 133 -8.33 -3.30 -26.32
C ALA A 133 -7.34 -3.66 -27.44
N GLU A 134 -7.32 -2.94 -28.57
CA GLU A 134 -6.37 -3.17 -29.65
C GLU A 134 -4.96 -2.74 -29.26
N ARG A 135 -4.85 -1.67 -28.47
CA ARG A 135 -3.55 -1.12 -28.01
C ARG A 135 -3.14 -1.66 -26.65
N TYR A 136 -4.11 -1.85 -25.76
CA TYR A 136 -3.93 -2.22 -24.35
C TYR A 136 -4.92 -3.33 -23.95
N PRO A 137 -4.70 -4.56 -24.45
CA PRO A 137 -5.58 -5.69 -24.12
C PRO A 137 -5.56 -5.96 -22.62
N ASN A 138 -6.73 -6.23 -22.04
CA ASN A 138 -6.91 -6.48 -20.59
C ASN A 138 -6.40 -5.37 -19.66
N CYS A 139 -6.34 -4.13 -20.16
CA CYS A 139 -5.97 -2.97 -19.33
C CYS A 139 -7.20 -2.11 -18.96
N TYR A 140 -7.12 -1.53 -17.77
CA TYR A 140 -8.20 -0.74 -17.17
C TYR A 140 -7.63 0.55 -16.58
N LEU A 141 -8.43 1.61 -16.62
CA LEU A 141 -8.15 2.89 -15.97
C LEU A 141 -9.03 3.02 -14.72
N HIS A 142 -8.37 3.26 -13.59
CA HIS A 142 -9.00 3.72 -12.35
C HIS A 142 -8.63 5.18 -12.12
N ARG A 143 -9.58 6.00 -11.67
CA ARG A 143 -9.33 7.38 -11.23
C ARG A 143 -9.70 7.48 -9.77
N SER A 144 -8.72 7.73 -8.91
CA SER A 144 -8.96 7.89 -7.48
C SER A 144 -9.63 9.23 -7.16
N ASP A 145 -10.11 9.35 -5.92
CA ASP A 145 -10.60 10.62 -5.40
C ASP A 145 -9.45 11.65 -5.37
N PRO A 146 -9.69 12.94 -5.69
CA PRO A 146 -8.66 13.98 -5.64
C PRO A 146 -7.97 14.12 -4.27
N SER A 147 -8.63 13.71 -3.20
CA SER A 147 -8.08 13.71 -1.83
C SER A 147 -7.23 12.46 -1.52
N ASP A 148 -7.23 11.45 -2.38
CA ASP A 148 -6.51 10.19 -2.21
C ASP A 148 -5.71 9.81 -3.46
N VAL A 149 -4.64 10.58 -3.70
CA VAL A 149 -3.79 10.46 -4.91
C VAL A 149 -2.39 9.96 -4.61
N ALA A 150 -1.98 9.96 -3.34
CA ALA A 150 -0.64 9.61 -2.93
C ALA A 150 -0.59 9.14 -1.47
N ARG A 151 0.47 8.40 -1.14
CA ARG A 151 0.76 8.01 0.23
C ARG A 151 0.86 9.24 1.12
N THR A 152 0.19 9.19 2.27
CA THR A 152 0.17 10.30 3.22
C THR A 152 1.14 10.02 4.37
N GLU A 153 2.41 10.39 4.20
CA GLU A 153 3.49 10.03 5.12
C GLU A 153 3.27 10.54 6.55
N HIS A 154 2.73 11.75 6.72
CA HIS A 154 2.43 12.32 8.03
C HIS A 154 1.27 11.62 8.79
N LEU A 155 0.51 10.76 8.10
CA LEU A 155 -0.54 9.92 8.68
C LEU A 155 -0.12 8.45 8.79
N THR A 156 1.15 8.15 8.51
CA THR A 156 1.74 6.83 8.63
C THR A 156 2.53 6.73 9.93
N PHE A 157 2.15 5.80 10.81
CA PHE A 157 2.71 5.64 12.13
C PHE A 157 3.30 4.25 12.35
N ILE A 158 4.37 4.19 13.15
CA ILE A 158 4.91 2.98 13.73
C ILE A 158 4.54 2.96 15.22
N CYS A 159 3.70 2.00 15.58
CA CYS A 159 3.17 1.80 16.92
C CYS A 159 4.04 0.79 17.68
N ALA A 160 5.30 1.15 17.92
CA ALA A 160 6.20 0.40 18.78
C ALA A 160 5.87 0.65 20.26
N LYS A 161 6.23 -0.31 21.14
CA LYS A 161 5.97 -0.20 22.59
C LYS A 161 6.64 1.03 23.20
N GLN A 162 7.91 1.27 22.86
CA GLN A 162 8.65 2.45 23.25
C GLN A 162 8.82 3.38 22.05
N LYS A 163 8.84 4.69 22.31
CA LYS A 163 9.01 5.70 21.26
C LYS A 163 10.40 5.62 20.64
N GLU A 164 11.40 5.24 21.43
CA GLU A 164 12.79 5.15 21.03
C GLU A 164 13.01 4.06 19.96
N ASP A 165 12.24 2.96 20.03
CA ASP A 165 12.27 1.86 19.06
C ASP A 165 11.77 2.28 17.66
N CYS A 166 10.99 3.36 17.60
CA CYS A 166 10.52 3.95 16.35
C CYS A 166 11.66 4.64 15.58
N GLY A 167 12.63 5.19 16.31
CA GLY A 167 13.69 6.02 15.76
C GLY A 167 13.22 7.42 15.34
N PRO A 168 14.16 8.33 14.99
CA PRO A 168 13.86 9.72 14.67
C PRO A 168 13.26 9.93 13.27
N THR A 169 13.23 8.89 12.43
CA THR A 169 12.78 8.96 11.03
C THR A 169 11.29 8.66 10.85
N ASN A 170 10.62 8.17 11.90
CA ASN A 170 9.27 7.63 11.81
C ASN A 170 8.32 8.39 12.75
N ASN A 171 7.05 8.47 12.37
CA ASN A 171 6.02 9.00 13.27
C ASN A 171 5.63 7.91 14.25
N TRP A 172 5.67 8.23 15.54
CA TRP A 172 5.28 7.31 16.61
C TRP A 172 3.89 7.66 17.14
N MET A 173 3.10 6.63 17.43
CA MET A 173 1.84 6.72 18.17
C MET A 173 1.80 5.56 19.17
N GLU A 174 1.38 5.84 20.41
CA GLU A 174 1.28 4.81 21.44
C GLU A 174 0.31 3.70 20.97
N PRO A 175 0.67 2.40 21.09
CA PRO A 175 -0.13 1.31 20.52
C PRO A 175 -1.57 1.27 21.03
N GLY A 176 -1.80 1.49 22.32
CA GLY A 176 -3.12 1.56 22.92
C GLY A 176 -3.95 2.74 22.41
N GLU A 177 -3.34 3.91 22.27
CA GLU A 177 -3.95 5.10 21.65
C GLU A 177 -4.32 4.82 20.20
N ALA A 178 -3.42 4.24 19.43
CA ALA A 178 -3.65 3.89 18.03
C ALA A 178 -4.83 2.93 17.88
N LYS A 179 -4.89 1.88 18.70
CA LYS A 179 -6.00 0.92 18.74
C LYS A 179 -7.32 1.56 19.16
N ARG A 180 -7.32 2.45 20.16
CA ARG A 180 -8.55 3.19 20.55
C ARG A 180 -9.03 4.11 19.43
N LYS A 181 -8.12 4.92 18.89
CA LYS A 181 -8.43 5.99 17.92
C LYS A 181 -8.88 5.41 16.60
N VAL A 182 -8.07 4.51 16.01
CA VAL A 182 -8.35 3.93 14.69
C VAL A 182 -9.30 2.74 14.79
N GLY A 183 -9.27 1.97 15.88
CA GLY A 183 -10.26 0.92 16.13
C GLY A 183 -11.69 1.48 16.14
N ALA A 184 -11.91 2.65 16.76
CA ALA A 184 -13.22 3.32 16.72
C ALA A 184 -13.67 3.69 15.29
N LEU A 185 -12.75 3.95 14.36
CA LEU A 185 -13.08 4.25 12.97
C LEU A 185 -13.57 3.02 12.21
N PHE A 186 -13.13 1.83 12.61
CA PHE A 186 -13.54 0.57 11.98
C PHE A 186 -14.92 0.08 12.43
N GLU A 187 -15.46 0.58 13.54
CA GLU A 187 -16.77 0.18 14.07
C GLU A 187 -17.87 0.43 13.03
N GLY A 188 -18.39 -0.65 12.43
CA GLY A 188 -19.40 -0.57 11.38
C GLY A 188 -18.93 0.07 10.07
N ALA A 189 -17.63 0.22 9.84
CA ALA A 189 -17.08 0.88 8.64
C ALA A 189 -17.44 0.16 7.33
N MET A 190 -17.72 -1.15 7.38
CA MET A 190 -18.02 -1.98 6.21
C MET A 190 -19.52 -2.22 6.01
N ARG A 191 -20.40 -1.50 6.72
CA ARG A 191 -21.85 -1.64 6.56
C ARG A 191 -22.27 -1.46 5.10
N GLY A 192 -23.02 -2.42 4.58
CA GLY A 192 -23.48 -2.43 3.18
C GLY A 192 -22.40 -2.75 2.15
N ARG A 193 -21.18 -3.10 2.59
CA ARG A 193 -20.06 -3.51 1.72
C ARG A 193 -19.72 -4.98 1.94
N THR A 194 -19.03 -5.56 0.97
CA THR A 194 -18.43 -6.88 1.09
C THR A 194 -17.08 -6.76 1.78
N MET A 195 -16.84 -7.59 2.78
CA MET A 195 -15.51 -7.77 3.37
C MET A 195 -14.79 -8.89 2.63
N TYR A 196 -13.74 -8.55 1.91
CA TYR A 196 -12.87 -9.48 1.23
C TYR A 196 -11.75 -9.93 2.17
N VAL A 197 -11.56 -11.24 2.29
CA VAL A 197 -10.43 -11.84 2.97
C VAL A 197 -9.43 -12.26 1.89
N ILE A 198 -8.26 -11.64 1.87
CA ILE A 198 -7.21 -11.83 0.86
C ILE A 198 -6.02 -12.57 1.50
N PRO A 199 -5.91 -13.89 1.34
CA PRO A 199 -4.68 -14.60 1.65
C PRO A 199 -3.63 -14.29 0.59
N TYR A 200 -2.42 -13.93 1.00
CA TYR A 200 -1.31 -13.71 0.08
C TYR A 200 0.01 -14.23 0.64
N LEU A 201 0.91 -14.57 -0.28
CA LEU A 201 2.25 -15.04 0.01
C LEU A 201 3.28 -14.03 -0.50
N MET A 202 4.13 -13.56 0.42
CA MET A 202 5.29 -12.74 0.13
C MET A 202 6.49 -13.64 -0.09
N GLY A 203 6.85 -13.82 -1.36
CA GLY A 203 7.96 -14.68 -1.79
C GLY A 203 7.52 -15.78 -2.75
N PRO A 204 8.45 -16.61 -3.25
CA PRO A 204 8.14 -17.74 -4.11
C PRO A 204 7.34 -18.82 -3.37
N VAL A 205 6.42 -19.48 -4.07
CA VAL A 205 5.68 -20.63 -3.52
C VAL A 205 6.67 -21.74 -3.16
N GLY A 206 6.53 -22.30 -1.96
CA GLY A 206 7.37 -23.41 -1.47
C GLY A 206 8.70 -22.98 -0.83
N SER A 207 9.06 -21.70 -0.85
CA SER A 207 10.24 -21.22 -0.13
C SER A 207 9.98 -21.20 1.39
N PRO A 208 10.91 -21.69 2.24
CA PRO A 208 10.78 -21.63 3.70
C PRO A 208 10.89 -20.20 4.26
N PHE A 209 11.38 -19.26 3.45
CA PHE A 209 11.47 -17.84 3.82
C PHE A 209 10.24 -17.03 3.41
N SER A 210 9.30 -17.65 2.69
CA SER A 210 8.07 -16.96 2.30
C SER A 210 7.20 -16.71 3.53
N LYS A 211 6.57 -15.53 3.57
CA LYS A 211 5.69 -15.13 4.67
C LYS A 211 4.27 -15.02 4.17
N VAL A 212 3.34 -15.57 4.95
CA VAL A 212 1.91 -15.45 4.68
C VAL A 212 1.40 -14.18 5.33
N GLY A 213 0.66 -13.39 4.57
CA GLY A 213 -0.16 -12.31 5.09
C GLY A 213 -1.62 -12.55 4.73
N ILE A 214 -2.51 -12.03 5.55
CA ILE A 214 -3.93 -11.97 5.26
C ILE A 214 -4.34 -10.52 5.34
N GLU A 215 -4.80 -9.96 4.23
CA GLU A 215 -5.36 -8.61 4.17
C GLU A 215 -6.88 -8.69 4.12
N ILE A 216 -7.55 -8.05 5.07
CA ILE A 216 -9.00 -7.86 5.06
C ILE A 216 -9.28 -6.46 4.51
N THR A 217 -10.13 -6.37 3.48
CA THR A 217 -10.46 -5.10 2.81
C THR A 217 -11.93 -5.04 2.40
N ASP A 218 -12.49 -3.85 2.30
CA ASP A 218 -13.82 -3.61 1.70
C ASP A 218 -13.75 -3.08 0.27
N SER A 219 -12.57 -3.07 -0.35
CA SER A 219 -12.33 -2.52 -1.68
C SER A 219 -12.02 -3.62 -2.70
N PRO A 220 -12.89 -3.87 -3.71
CA PRO A 220 -12.59 -4.83 -4.78
C PRO A 220 -11.40 -4.38 -5.64
N TYR A 221 -11.12 -3.06 -5.69
CA TYR A 221 -9.93 -2.53 -6.35
C TYR A 221 -8.64 -2.99 -5.66
N VAL A 222 -8.63 -3.04 -4.33
CA VAL A 222 -7.48 -3.57 -3.56
C VAL A 222 -7.30 -5.05 -3.88
N VAL A 223 -8.36 -5.85 -3.87
CA VAL A 223 -8.32 -7.29 -4.22
C VAL A 223 -7.70 -7.51 -5.60
N ALA A 224 -8.15 -6.76 -6.62
CA ALA A 224 -7.66 -6.89 -7.98
C ALA A 224 -6.16 -6.54 -8.11
N ASN A 225 -5.69 -5.53 -7.38
CA ASN A 225 -4.26 -5.17 -7.38
C ASN A 225 -3.42 -6.16 -6.57
N MET A 226 -3.92 -6.66 -5.45
CA MET A 226 -3.24 -7.68 -4.65
C MET A 226 -2.98 -8.95 -5.46
N ARG A 227 -3.91 -9.34 -6.34
CA ARG A 227 -3.69 -10.45 -7.29
C ARG A 227 -2.46 -10.24 -8.19
N MET A 228 -2.21 -9.01 -8.64
CA MET A 228 -1.09 -8.69 -9.52
C MET A 228 0.23 -8.55 -8.75
N MET A 229 0.18 -7.95 -7.56
CA MET A 229 1.37 -7.62 -6.76
C MET A 229 1.88 -8.81 -5.93
N THR A 230 1.03 -9.77 -5.60
CA THR A 230 1.34 -10.86 -4.68
C THR A 230 0.95 -12.23 -5.25
N ARG A 231 1.39 -13.30 -4.57
CA ARG A 231 0.89 -14.65 -4.85
C ARG A 231 -0.32 -14.89 -3.96
N MET A 232 -1.50 -14.64 -4.50
CA MET A 232 -2.75 -14.57 -3.74
C MET A 232 -3.54 -15.88 -3.78
N GLY A 233 -4.43 -16.07 -2.79
CA GLY A 233 -5.50 -17.06 -2.83
C GLY A 233 -5.13 -18.41 -2.23
N VAL A 234 -5.65 -19.48 -2.83
CA VAL A 234 -5.57 -20.86 -2.29
C VAL A 234 -4.13 -21.28 -1.96
N ARG A 235 -3.16 -20.92 -2.81
CA ARG A 235 -1.75 -21.27 -2.61
C ARG A 235 -1.16 -20.69 -1.32
N ALA A 236 -1.61 -19.50 -0.91
CA ALA A 236 -1.17 -18.89 0.34
C ALA A 236 -1.80 -19.60 1.55
N LEU A 237 -3.06 -20.01 1.45
CA LEU A 237 -3.74 -20.80 2.49
C LEU A 237 -3.13 -22.19 2.65
N GLU A 238 -2.79 -22.86 1.55
CA GLU A 238 -2.10 -24.15 1.57
C GLU A 238 -0.72 -24.03 2.24
N HIS A 239 0.01 -22.94 1.98
CA HIS A 239 1.30 -22.69 2.63
C HIS A 239 1.16 -22.39 4.12
N LEU A 240 0.09 -21.71 4.53
CA LEU A 240 -0.20 -21.42 5.94
C LEU A 240 -0.56 -22.70 6.72
N GLY A 241 -1.34 -23.58 6.12
CA GLY A 241 -1.88 -24.77 6.79
C GLY A 241 -2.64 -24.39 8.07
N ASP A 242 -2.33 -25.10 9.17
CA ASP A 242 -2.90 -24.85 10.50
C ASP A 242 -2.09 -23.83 11.34
N SER A 243 -1.03 -23.22 10.79
CA SER A 243 -0.17 -22.28 11.51
C SER A 243 -0.89 -20.98 11.88
N PRO A 244 -0.77 -20.48 13.11
CA PRO A 244 -1.28 -19.15 13.47
C PRO A 244 -0.35 -18.00 13.02
N ASP A 245 0.82 -18.30 12.47
CA ASP A 245 1.84 -17.31 12.06
C ASP A 245 1.52 -16.71 10.69
N PHE A 246 0.75 -15.62 10.68
CA PHE A 246 0.49 -14.81 9.50
C PHE A 246 0.39 -13.32 9.87
N VAL A 247 0.80 -12.46 8.94
CA VAL A 247 0.67 -11.01 9.11
C VAL A 247 -0.79 -10.61 8.96
N LYS A 248 -1.33 -9.90 9.94
CA LYS A 248 -2.70 -9.38 9.95
C LYS A 248 -2.75 -7.98 9.34
N GLY A 249 -3.32 -7.85 8.15
CA GLY A 249 -3.63 -6.57 7.52
C GLY A 249 -5.12 -6.27 7.60
N LEU A 250 -5.50 -5.12 8.15
CA LEU A 250 -6.89 -4.63 8.13
C LEU A 250 -6.96 -3.29 7.41
N HIS A 251 -7.78 -3.25 6.36
CA HIS A 251 -8.01 -2.09 5.53
C HIS A 251 -9.52 -1.83 5.39
N SER A 252 -9.91 -0.56 5.40
CA SER A 252 -11.24 -0.11 4.98
C SER A 252 -11.11 1.26 4.35
N LEU A 253 -11.88 1.50 3.29
CA LEU A 253 -12.02 2.84 2.70
C LEU A 253 -12.71 3.83 3.67
N GLY A 254 -13.49 3.32 4.63
CA GLY A 254 -14.27 4.14 5.56
C GLY A 254 -15.19 5.12 4.82
N ASP A 255 -15.13 6.38 5.25
CA ASP A 255 -15.88 7.52 4.68
C ASP A 255 -15.06 8.37 3.71
N LEU A 256 -13.84 7.93 3.35
CA LEU A 256 -12.88 8.68 2.51
C LEU A 256 -12.51 10.08 3.04
N SER A 257 -12.80 10.38 4.31
CA SER A 257 -12.45 11.68 4.90
C SER A 257 -10.93 11.81 5.03
N PRO A 258 -10.31 12.88 4.48
CA PRO A 258 -8.87 13.11 4.62
C PRO A 258 -8.40 13.23 6.07
N GLU A 259 -9.27 13.67 6.98
CA GLU A 259 -8.99 13.84 8.41
C GLU A 259 -9.02 12.52 9.18
N ARG A 260 -9.58 11.47 8.58
CA ARG A 260 -9.78 10.16 9.21
C ARG A 260 -8.97 9.06 8.52
N ARG A 261 -7.88 9.43 7.86
CA ARG A 261 -6.93 8.52 7.22
C ARG A 261 -5.77 8.17 8.15
N TYR A 262 -5.50 6.89 8.31
CA TYR A 262 -4.40 6.38 9.14
C TYR A 262 -3.78 5.15 8.49
N ILE A 263 -2.46 5.05 8.58
CA ILE A 263 -1.71 3.84 8.22
C ILE A 263 -0.88 3.48 9.45
N LEU A 264 -1.18 2.37 10.10
CA LEU A 264 -0.56 1.96 11.34
C LEU A 264 0.20 0.65 11.17
N HIS A 265 1.39 0.59 11.74
CA HIS A 265 2.21 -0.63 11.80
C HIS A 265 2.48 -1.00 13.25
N PHE A 266 2.18 -2.23 13.63
CA PHE A 266 2.41 -2.76 14.98
C PHE A 266 3.54 -3.80 14.93
N PRO A 267 4.82 -3.41 15.07
CA PRO A 267 5.96 -4.30 14.81
C PRO A 267 6.12 -5.44 15.82
N THR A 268 5.43 -5.39 16.97
CA THR A 268 5.52 -6.41 18.02
C THR A 268 4.40 -7.46 17.96
N GLU A 269 3.47 -7.32 17.01
CA GLU A 269 2.26 -8.15 16.89
C GLU A 269 2.29 -9.05 15.65
#